data_AF-A0A963XSQ7-F1
#
_entry.id   AF-A0A963XSQ7-F1
#
_cell.length_a   1.000
_cell.length_b   1.000
_cell.length_c   1.000
_cell.angle_alpha   90.00
_cell.angle_beta   90.00
_cell.angle_gamma   90.00
#
_symmetry.space_group_name_H-M   'P 1'
#
loop_
_entity.id
_entity.type
_entity.pdbx_description
1 polymer ?
#
loop_
_entity_poly.entity_id
_entity_poly.type
_entity_poly.pdbx_seq_one_letter_code
_entity_poly.pdbx_strand_id
1 'polypeptide(L)'
;MGLLTVIAAAAAAWIFGAGYYMVLSKPWIEASGVPVDANGRPAGGTNPMPFVLSAIAMLLVAGMMRHILSKGGVETFGAGIVSGLGIGLFFIAPWIMINNAYAMRPFRLTLIDGGYAVAGSAIIGAVLTLF
;
A
#
# COMPACT_ATOMS: atom_id res chain seq x y z
N MET A 1 -17.24 -10.60 6.48
CA MET A 1 -16.73 -9.75 5.36
C MET A 1 -17.83 -9.22 4.42
N GLY A 2 -18.52 -8.14 4.79
CA GLY A 2 -19.50 -7.45 3.94
C GLY A 2 -18.88 -6.55 2.85
N LEU A 3 -19.70 -5.79 2.10
CA LEU A 3 -19.19 -4.77 1.18
C LEU A 3 -18.67 -3.52 1.92
N LEU A 4 -19.28 -3.19 3.06
CA LEU A 4 -18.84 -2.06 3.90
C LEU A 4 -17.44 -2.29 4.50
N THR A 5 -17.06 -3.55 4.78
CA THR A 5 -15.70 -3.87 5.27
C THR A 5 -14.64 -3.55 4.22
N VAL A 6 -14.95 -3.67 2.93
CA VAL A 6 -14.03 -3.34 1.83
C VAL A 6 -13.70 -1.86 1.82
N ILE A 7 -14.73 -1.02 1.92
CA ILE A 7 -14.56 0.45 1.93
C ILE A 7 -13.77 0.87 3.17
N ALA A 8 -14.09 0.31 4.34
CA ALA A 8 -13.36 0.59 5.58
C ALA A 8 -11.90 0.14 5.50
N ALA A 9 -11.62 -1.05 4.97
CA ALA A 9 -10.27 -1.58 4.80
C ALA A 9 -9.44 -0.74 3.82
N ALA A 10 -10.03 -0.34 2.70
CA ALA A 10 -9.40 0.55 1.72
C ALA A 10 -9.08 1.91 2.34
N ALA A 11 -10.02 2.51 3.07
CA ALA A 11 -9.81 3.80 3.73
C ALA A 11 -8.71 3.72 4.80
N ALA A 12 -8.71 2.66 5.62
CA ALA A 12 -7.68 2.46 6.65
C ALA A 12 -6.27 2.35 6.06
N ALA A 13 -6.10 1.54 5.00
CA ALA A 13 -4.82 1.38 4.33
C ALA A 13 -4.39 2.64 3.56
N TRP A 14 -5.34 3.37 2.97
CA TRP A 14 -5.06 4.62 2.27
C TRP A 14 -4.59 5.73 3.23
N ILE A 15 -5.25 5.90 4.38
CA ILE A 15 -4.84 6.83 5.44
C ILE A 15 -3.47 6.43 5.99
N PHE A 16 -3.24 5.14 6.23
CA PHE A 16 -1.93 4.63 6.62
C PHE A 16 -0.86 4.99 5.58
N GLY A 17 -1.15 4.81 4.30
CA GLY A 17 -0.24 5.17 3.21
C GLY A 17 0.14 6.65 3.23
N ALA A 18 -0.84 7.54 3.41
CA ALA A 18 -0.57 8.97 3.56
C ALA A 18 0.38 9.25 4.73
N GLY A 19 0.12 8.68 5.90
CA GLY A 19 1.02 8.79 7.06
C GLY A 19 2.41 8.21 6.83
N TYR A 20 2.49 7.02 6.22
CA TYR A 20 3.74 6.31 5.93
C TYR A 20 4.66 7.14 5.04
N TYR A 21 4.14 7.67 3.92
CA TYR A 21 4.91 8.50 3.00
C TYR A 21 5.16 9.92 3.52
N MET A 22 4.33 10.45 4.42
CA MET A 22 4.65 11.69 5.13
C MET A 22 5.88 11.51 6.04
N VAL A 23 5.91 10.42 6.83
CA VAL A 23 7.01 10.10 7.75
C VAL A 23 8.30 9.80 6.99
N LEU A 24 8.21 9.05 5.89
CA LEU A 24 9.37 8.67 5.06
C LEU A 24 9.59 9.60 3.86
N SER A 25 9.02 10.80 3.88
CA SER A 25 9.05 11.73 2.74
C SER A 25 10.47 12.02 2.24
N LYS A 26 11.39 12.38 3.15
CA LYS A 26 12.80 12.68 2.79
C LYS A 26 13.51 11.50 2.11
N PRO A 27 13.62 10.30 2.74
CA PRO A 27 14.30 9.17 2.10
C PRO A 27 13.56 8.67 0.86
N TRP A 28 12.24 8.83 0.77
CA TRP A 28 11.48 8.51 -0.44
C TRP A 28 11.79 9.47 -1.59
N ILE A 29 11.84 10.79 -1.35
CA ILE A 29 12.20 11.79 -2.38
C ILE A 29 13.61 11.50 -2.93
N GLU A 30 14.58 11.26 -2.04
CA GLU A 30 15.95 10.90 -2.41
C GLU A 30 15.99 9.63 -3.28
N ALA A 31 15.29 8.57 -2.85
CA ALA A 31 15.32 7.28 -3.54
C ALA A 31 14.49 7.25 -4.83
N SER A 32 13.37 7.97 -4.87
CA SER A 32 12.48 8.03 -6.03
C SER A 32 13.03 8.93 -7.15
N GLY A 33 13.90 9.90 -6.80
CA GLY A 33 14.44 10.86 -7.77
C GLY A 33 13.37 11.71 -8.44
N VAL A 34 12.21 11.88 -7.81
CA VAL A 34 11.16 12.77 -8.32
C VAL A 34 11.68 14.22 -8.33
N PRO A 35 11.38 15.01 -9.38
CA PRO A 35 11.75 16.41 -9.41
C PRO A 35 11.18 17.15 -8.19
N VAL A 36 11.98 18.03 -7.60
CA VAL A 36 11.58 18.84 -6.44
C VAL A 36 11.54 20.33 -6.79
N ASP A 37 10.71 21.08 -6.09
CA ASP A 37 10.64 22.54 -6.13
C ASP A 37 11.75 23.19 -5.28
N ALA A 38 11.78 24.52 -5.24
CA ALA A 38 12.72 25.30 -4.44
C ALA A 38 12.64 25.03 -2.92
N ASN A 39 11.54 24.43 -2.44
CA ASN A 39 11.32 24.08 -1.05
C ASN A 39 11.64 22.60 -0.76
N GLY A 40 12.17 21.86 -1.73
CA GLY A 40 12.48 20.43 -1.61
C GLY A 40 11.24 19.53 -1.60
N ARG A 41 10.08 20.03 -2.03
CA ARG A 41 8.84 19.23 -2.17
C ARG A 41 8.73 18.71 -3.59
N PRO A 42 8.08 17.56 -3.83
CA PRO A 42 7.84 17.07 -5.19
C PRO A 42 7.16 18.16 -6.05
N ALA A 43 7.74 18.49 -7.20
CA ALA A 43 7.33 19.61 -8.05
C ALA A 43 5.88 19.50 -8.58
N GLY A 44 5.30 18.30 -8.54
CA GLY A 44 3.90 18.03 -8.88
C GLY A 44 2.95 17.92 -7.68
N GLY A 45 3.36 18.34 -6.48
CA GLY A 45 2.63 18.12 -5.23
C GLY A 45 1.24 18.77 -5.13
N THR A 46 0.87 19.64 -6.07
CA THR A 46 -0.47 20.23 -6.17
C THR A 46 -1.43 19.41 -7.03
N ASN A 47 -0.95 18.41 -7.78
CA ASN A 47 -1.80 17.55 -8.59
C ASN A 47 -2.54 16.53 -7.69
N PRO A 48 -3.89 16.57 -7.61
CA PRO A 48 -4.64 15.64 -6.77
C PRO A 48 -4.72 14.22 -7.36
N MET A 49 -4.34 14.03 -8.63
CA MET A 49 -4.54 12.75 -9.34
C MET A 49 -3.90 11.53 -8.65
N PRO A 50 -2.66 11.58 -8.11
CA PRO A 50 -2.09 10.43 -7.39
C PRO A 50 -2.91 10.03 -6.16
N PHE A 51 -3.54 10.99 -5.46
CA PHE A 51 -4.40 10.71 -4.31
C PHE A 51 -5.70 10.03 -4.73
N VAL A 52 -6.31 10.49 -5.83
CA VAL A 52 -7.53 9.86 -6.38
C VAL A 52 -7.23 8.45 -6.89
N LEU A 53 -6.15 8.28 -7.65
CA LEU A 53 -5.75 6.97 -8.19
C LEU A 53 -5.38 5.98 -7.07
N SER A 54 -4.68 6.43 -6.03
CA SER A 54 -4.37 5.57 -4.89
C SER A 54 -5.62 5.17 -4.10
N ALA A 55 -6.60 6.06 -3.92
CA ALA A 55 -7.86 5.71 -3.26
C ALA A 55 -8.64 4.64 -4.05
N ILE A 56 -8.73 4.78 -5.38
CA ILE A 56 -9.34 3.77 -6.26
C ILE A 56 -8.56 2.46 -6.18
N ALA A 57 -7.22 2.51 -6.24
CA ALA A 57 -6.39 1.33 -6.15
C ALA A 57 -6.57 0.58 -4.81
N MET A 58 -6.69 1.29 -3.69
CA MET A 58 -6.95 0.68 -2.39
C MET A 58 -8.30 -0.02 -2.32
N LEU A 59 -9.35 0.53 -2.96
CA LEU A 59 -10.64 -0.15 -3.08
C LEU A 59 -10.53 -1.45 -3.89
N LEU A 60 -9.79 -1.45 -5.00
CA LEU A 60 -9.58 -2.64 -5.82
C LEU A 60 -8.79 -3.72 -5.05
N VAL A 61 -7.69 -3.32 -4.39
CA VAL A 61 -6.87 -4.23 -3.57
C VAL A 61 -7.72 -4.81 -2.44
N ALA A 62 -8.44 -3.99 -1.67
CA ALA A 62 -9.30 -4.47 -0.59
C ALA A 62 -10.43 -5.39 -1.09
N GLY A 63 -11.03 -5.08 -2.24
CA GLY A 63 -12.06 -5.90 -2.86
C GLY A 63 -11.55 -7.28 -3.27
N MET A 64 -10.38 -7.34 -3.89
CA MET A 64 -9.76 -8.61 -4.29
C MET A 64 -9.26 -9.39 -3.08
N MET A 65 -8.67 -8.72 -2.10
CA MET A 65 -8.27 -9.36 -0.84
C MET A 65 -9.48 -9.97 -0.12
N ARG A 66 -10.61 -9.28 -0.04
CA ARG A 66 -11.86 -9.85 0.49
C ARG A 66 -12.22 -11.15 -0.21
N HIS A 67 -12.17 -11.18 -1.55
CA HIS A 67 -12.49 -12.38 -2.32
C HIS A 67 -11.53 -13.52 -1.99
N ILE A 68 -10.22 -13.27 -1.98
CA ILE A 68 -9.19 -14.28 -1.69
C ILE A 68 -9.35 -14.81 -0.26
N LEU A 69 -9.46 -13.93 0.74
CA LEU A 69 -9.56 -14.32 2.14
C LEU A 69 -10.85 -15.10 2.41
N SER A 70 -11.98 -14.65 1.84
CA SER A 70 -13.25 -15.37 1.97
C SER A 70 -13.22 -16.74 1.32
N LYS A 71 -12.59 -16.89 0.14
CA LYS A 71 -12.43 -18.19 -0.51
C LYS A 71 -11.41 -19.09 0.19
N GLY A 72 -10.43 -18.50 0.86
CA GLY A 72 -9.44 -19.21 1.67
C GLY A 72 -9.90 -19.57 3.08
N GLY A 73 -11.13 -19.25 3.48
CA GLY A 73 -11.65 -19.54 4.83
C GLY A 73 -10.98 -18.72 5.94
N VAL A 74 -10.44 -17.54 5.61
CA VAL A 74 -9.77 -16.66 6.57
C VAL A 74 -10.82 -15.81 7.27
N GLU A 75 -11.18 -16.19 8.50
CA GLU A 75 -12.27 -15.57 9.25
C GLU A 75 -11.81 -14.83 10.51
N THR A 76 -10.61 -15.11 11.02
CA THR A 76 -10.13 -14.51 12.28
C THR A 76 -9.25 -13.28 12.03
N PHE A 77 -9.25 -12.36 12.99
CA PHE A 77 -8.43 -11.15 12.96
C PHE A 77 -6.94 -11.45 12.72
N GLY A 78 -6.37 -12.36 13.52
CA GLY A 78 -4.96 -12.76 13.41
C GLY A 78 -4.63 -13.41 12.07
N ALA A 79 -5.50 -14.29 11.57
CA ALA A 79 -5.30 -14.90 10.25
C ALA A 79 -5.39 -13.85 9.13
N GLY A 80 -6.31 -12.87 9.24
CA GLY A 80 -6.40 -11.75 8.30
C GLY A 80 -5.11 -10.93 8.22
N ILE A 81 -4.51 -10.59 9.37
CA ILE A 81 -3.20 -9.92 9.42
C ILE A 81 -2.12 -10.76 8.73
N VAL A 82 -2.00 -12.03 9.10
CA VAL A 82 -0.95 -12.92 8.55
C VAL A 82 -1.13 -13.11 7.05
N SER A 83 -2.35 -13.32 6.57
CA SER A 83 -2.64 -13.41 5.14
C SER A 83 -2.35 -12.11 4.41
N GLY A 84 -2.70 -10.96 5.00
CA GLY A 84 -2.38 -9.64 4.45
C GLY A 84 -0.87 -9.38 4.37
N LEU A 85 -0.12 -9.71 5.42
CA LEU A 85 1.34 -9.67 5.43
C LEU A 85 1.92 -10.56 4.32
N GLY A 86 1.39 -11.78 4.16
CA GLY A 86 1.82 -12.70 3.13
C GLY A 86 1.58 -12.17 1.72
N ILE A 87 0.39 -11.60 1.45
CA ILE A 87 0.06 -10.99 0.16
C ILE A 87 1.01 -9.81 -0.13
N GLY A 88 1.18 -8.91 0.83
CA GLY A 88 2.06 -7.75 0.62
C GLY A 88 3.53 -8.16 0.45
N LEU A 89 4.02 -9.10 1.25
CA LEU A 89 5.43 -9.50 1.27
C LEU A 89 5.81 -10.42 0.11
N PHE A 90 4.97 -11.38 -0.24
CA PHE A 90 5.31 -12.42 -1.21
C PHE A 90 4.68 -12.20 -2.58
N PHE A 91 3.63 -11.37 -2.71
CA PHE A 91 3.08 -11.01 -4.02
C PHE A 91 3.47 -9.59 -4.40
N ILE A 92 3.15 -8.57 -3.60
CA ILE A 92 3.28 -7.18 -4.06
C ILE A 92 4.74 -6.69 -4.02
N ALA A 93 5.46 -6.91 -2.91
CA ALA A 93 6.82 -6.42 -2.76
C ALA A 93 7.81 -6.96 -3.83
N PRO A 94 7.73 -8.24 -4.28
CA PRO A 94 8.55 -8.72 -5.38
C PRO A 94 8.27 -8.01 -6.71
N TRP A 95 7.00 -7.74 -7.05
CA TRP A 95 6.66 -6.96 -8.23
C TRP A 95 7.22 -5.53 -8.17
N ILE A 96 7.13 -4.89 -7.00
CA ILE A 96 7.74 -3.57 -6.77
C ILE A 96 9.27 -3.64 -6.96
N MET A 97 9.92 -4.66 -6.38
CA MET A 97 11.35 -4.86 -6.53
C MET A 97 11.75 -5.00 -8.00
N ILE A 98 11.03 -5.82 -8.76
CA ILE A 98 11.29 -6.04 -10.20
C ILE A 98 11.15 -4.71 -10.96
N ASN A 99 10.05 -3.98 -10.76
CA ASN A 99 9.80 -2.72 -11.44
C ASN A 99 10.84 -1.65 -11.11
N ASN A 100 11.24 -1.54 -9.85
CA ASN A 100 12.29 -0.63 -9.41
C ASN A 100 13.66 -1.02 -9.97
N ALA A 101 13.99 -2.32 -9.99
CA ALA A 101 15.25 -2.81 -10.52
C ALA A 101 15.38 -2.52 -12.02
N TYR A 102 14.35 -2.79 -12.82
CA TYR A 102 14.36 -2.48 -14.26
C TYR A 102 14.41 -0.97 -14.54
N ALA A 103 13.81 -0.16 -13.66
CA ALA A 103 13.90 1.30 -13.73
C ALA A 103 15.21 1.86 -13.14
N MET A 104 16.19 1.01 -12.80
CA MET A 104 17.48 1.38 -12.21
C MET A 104 17.35 2.24 -10.95
N ARG A 105 16.27 2.03 -10.17
CA ARG A 105 16.03 2.72 -8.90
C ARG A 105 16.88 2.10 -7.80
N PRO A 106 17.34 2.89 -6.82
CA PRO A 106 18.08 2.36 -5.68
C PRO A 106 17.22 1.37 -4.90
N PHE A 107 17.83 0.29 -4.38
CA PHE A 107 17.13 -0.73 -3.60
C PHE A 107 16.39 -0.17 -2.36
N ARG A 108 16.84 0.97 -1.85
CA ARG A 108 16.13 1.72 -0.79
C ARG A 108 14.68 2.04 -1.18
N LEU A 109 14.40 2.35 -2.45
CA LEU A 109 13.03 2.62 -2.91
C LEU A 109 12.15 1.36 -2.80
N THR A 110 12.69 0.20 -3.16
CA THR A 110 12.02 -1.10 -2.99
C THR A 110 11.68 -1.38 -1.53
N LEU A 111 12.58 -1.05 -0.59
CA LEU A 111 12.30 -1.23 0.84
C LEU A 111 11.18 -0.32 1.34
N ILE A 112 11.14 0.93 0.88
CA ILE A 112 10.10 1.90 1.25
C ILE A 112 8.75 1.49 0.66
N ASP A 113 8.67 1.31 -0.66
CA ASP A 113 7.41 1.01 -1.35
C ASP A 113 6.91 -0.40 -1.04
N GLY A 114 7.84 -1.36 -0.91
CA GLY A 114 7.54 -2.72 -0.46
C GLY A 114 7.07 -2.75 0.99
N GLY A 115 7.69 -1.98 1.88
CA GLY A 115 7.26 -1.85 3.28
C GLY A 115 5.84 -1.29 3.40
N TYR A 116 5.51 -0.27 2.60
CA TYR A 116 4.14 0.23 2.47
C TYR A 116 3.18 -0.87 2.00
N ALA A 117 3.52 -1.61 0.94
CA ALA A 117 2.66 -2.67 0.42
C ALA A 117 2.40 -3.79 1.44
N VAL A 118 3.42 -4.18 2.21
CA VAL A 118 3.31 -5.17 3.28
C VAL A 118 2.37 -4.69 4.39
N ALA A 119 2.64 -3.50 4.94
CA ALA A 119 1.87 -2.96 6.06
C ALA A 119 0.43 -2.62 5.63
N GLY A 120 0.25 -2.02 4.46
CA GLY A 120 -1.07 -1.70 3.90
C GLY A 120 -1.92 -2.97 3.69
N SER A 121 -1.33 -4.03 3.12
CA SER A 121 -2.02 -5.31 2.94
C SER A 121 -2.38 -5.97 4.27
N ALA A 122 -1.49 -5.90 5.28
CA ALA A 122 -1.79 -6.39 6.62
C ALA A 122 -2.96 -5.65 7.26
N ILE A 123 -3.03 -4.33 7.12
CA ILE A 123 -4.15 -3.49 7.59
C ILE A 123 -5.44 -3.88 6.88
N ILE A 124 -5.41 -4.07 5.55
CA ILE A 124 -6.59 -4.51 4.80
C ILE A 124 -7.07 -5.86 5.32
N GLY A 125 -6.16 -6.83 5.44
CA GLY A 125 -6.49 -8.16 5.94
C GLY A 125 -7.08 -8.14 7.34
N ALA A 126 -6.54 -7.30 8.23
CA ALA A 126 -7.05 -7.08 9.59
C ALA A 126 -8.47 -6.51 9.58
N VAL A 127 -8.70 -5.42 8.83
CA VAL A 127 -10.00 -4.73 8.83
C VAL A 127 -11.09 -5.57 8.18
N LEU A 128 -10.75 -6.34 7.15
CA LEU A 128 -11.70 -7.25 6.51
C LEU A 128 -12.22 -8.34 7.46
N THR A 129 -11.43 -8.78 8.44
CA THR A 129 -11.77 -9.84 9.41
C THR A 129 -12.25 -9.33 10.76
N LEU A 130 -12.48 -8.01 10.93
CA LEU A 130 -12.98 -7.44 12.19
C LEU A 130 -14.48 -7.69 12.43
N PHE A 131 -15.29 -7.89 11.36
CA PHE A 131 -16.75 -8.07 11.43
C PHE A 131 -17.36 -8.76 10.19
#